data_AF-A0A2M9YNN7-F1
#
_entry.id   AF-A0A2M9YNN7-F1
#
_cell.length_a   1.000
_cell.length_b   1.000
_cell.length_c   1.000
_cell.angle_alpha   90.00
_cell.angle_beta   90.00
_cell.angle_gamma   90.00
#
_symmetry.space_group_name_H-M   'P 1'
#
loop_
_entity.id
_entity.type
_entity.pdbx_description
1 polymer ?
#
loop_
_entity_poly.entity_id
_entity_poly.type
_entity_poly.pdbx_seq_one_letter_code
_entity_poly.pdbx_strand_id
1 'polypeptide(L)'
;MNLDEVIIAAMKKSLSRVQVGLPGIIDSFNPNEMTANVRIPFKQKDGSGDEKTFPILSNIRVGTLWAGDFYVKPDYKRGDNVWISFSTHDTSDAIRGVSSVVSESLFDLQSACIVCGYKSDAEAPALTSNRSGLLIGDKEGKSFIQFDNDTIKIQGGLIDLTESAVLGDTLAQLIKLILDVFINNAASFTTNTIPSSPAGLAPSVVSQLNLRKAEVDQILSNKVKIG
;
A
#
# COMPACT_ATOMS: atom_id res chain seq x y z
N MET A 1 -15.10 30.70 45.63
CA MET A 1 -14.45 29.53 45.00
C MET A 1 -14.06 28.60 46.13
N ASN A 2 -14.67 27.41 46.22
CA ASN A 2 -14.37 26.45 47.28
C ASN A 2 -13.09 25.65 46.95
N LEU A 3 -12.51 24.95 47.93
CA LEU A 3 -11.27 24.17 47.74
C LEU A 3 -11.44 23.07 46.68
N ASP A 4 -12.61 22.42 46.62
CA ASP A 4 -12.92 21.37 45.65
C ASP A 4 -12.99 21.90 44.22
N GLU A 5 -13.52 23.12 44.01
CA GLU A 5 -13.57 23.80 42.71
C GLU A 5 -12.16 24.11 42.20
N VAL A 6 -11.25 24.52 43.10
CA VAL A 6 -9.84 24.79 42.75
C VAL A 6 -9.11 23.49 42.40
N ILE A 7 -9.32 22.41 43.16
CA ILE A 7 -8.74 21.09 42.88
C ILE A 7 -9.25 20.55 41.55
N ILE A 8 -10.56 20.58 41.30
CA ILE A 8 -11.16 20.13 40.04
C ILE A 8 -10.65 20.98 38.86
N ALA A 9 -10.51 22.29 39.02
CA ALA A 9 -9.95 23.15 37.97
C ALA A 9 -8.49 22.83 37.67
N ALA A 10 -7.67 22.56 38.70
CA ALA A 10 -6.28 22.16 38.55
C ALA A 10 -6.15 20.78 37.88
N MET A 11 -6.97 19.80 38.29
CA MET A 11 -7.02 18.47 37.66
C MET A 11 -7.45 18.54 36.20
N LYS A 12 -8.50 19.31 35.88
CA LYS A 12 -8.95 19.52 34.49
C LYS A 12 -7.87 20.18 33.63
N LYS A 13 -7.16 21.18 34.18
CA LYS A 13 -6.03 21.84 33.51
C LYS A 13 -4.84 20.91 33.28
N SER A 14 -4.61 19.97 34.21
CA SER A 14 -3.57 18.94 34.05
C SER A 14 -3.97 17.90 33.00
N LEU A 15 -5.22 17.43 33.03
CA LEU A 15 -5.75 16.45 32.09
C LEU A 15 -5.86 17.01 30.67
N SER A 16 -6.22 18.29 30.50
CA SER A 16 -6.27 18.93 29.18
C SER A 16 -4.90 19.08 28.52
N ARG A 17 -3.81 18.84 29.26
CA ARG A 17 -2.43 18.81 28.74
C ARG A 17 -1.98 17.41 28.32
N VAL A 18 -2.76 16.38 28.67
CA VAL A 18 -2.49 15.00 28.23
C VAL A 18 -2.90 14.89 26.77
N GLN A 19 -1.93 15.00 25.87
CA GLN A 19 -2.14 14.77 24.45
C GLN A 19 -2.04 13.28 24.16
N VAL A 20 -3.18 12.64 23.88
CA VAL A 20 -3.22 11.21 23.53
C VAL A 20 -2.96 11.01 22.02
N GLY A 21 -3.43 11.94 21.20
CA GLY A 21 -3.11 12.03 19.78
C GLY A 21 -3.69 13.29 19.13
N LEU A 22 -3.07 13.72 18.03
CA LEU A 22 -3.46 14.90 17.26
C LEU A 22 -3.44 14.60 15.75
N PRO A 23 -4.34 15.20 14.96
CA PRO A 23 -4.20 15.24 13.51
C PRO A 23 -2.96 16.04 13.10
N GLY A 24 -2.32 15.62 12.01
CA GLY A 24 -1.14 16.23 11.44
C GLY A 24 -1.15 16.19 9.92
N ILE A 25 -0.33 17.04 9.32
CA ILE A 25 -0.13 17.10 7.87
C ILE A 25 1.36 16.92 7.58
N ILE A 26 1.70 15.93 6.77
CA ILE A 26 3.08 15.65 6.37
C ILE A 26 3.66 16.87 5.66
N ASP A 27 4.76 17.40 6.20
CA ASP A 27 5.56 18.41 5.51
C ASP A 27 6.62 17.73 4.63
N SER A 28 7.32 16.74 5.16
CA SER A 28 8.32 15.94 4.44
C SER A 28 8.44 14.53 5.03
N PHE A 29 8.79 13.55 4.20
CA PHE A 29 8.93 12.14 4.58
C PHE A 29 10.28 11.60 4.09
N ASN A 30 11.03 10.97 5.00
CA ASN A 30 12.28 10.27 4.71
C ASN A 30 12.05 8.74 4.74
N PRO A 31 11.97 8.07 3.57
CA PRO A 31 11.70 6.64 3.50
C PRO A 31 12.87 5.77 3.96
N ASN A 32 14.10 6.29 3.98
CA ASN A 32 15.27 5.52 4.41
C ASN A 32 15.32 5.38 5.94
N GLU A 33 14.87 6.41 6.66
CA GLU A 33 14.88 6.44 8.12
C GLU A 33 13.49 6.17 8.73
N MET A 34 12.45 6.09 7.89
CA MET A 34 11.05 6.03 8.32
C MET A 34 10.71 7.13 9.33
N THR A 35 11.06 8.37 8.96
CA THR A 35 10.80 9.59 9.74
C THR A 35 10.08 10.63 8.89
N ALA A 36 9.35 11.52 9.54
CA ALA A 36 8.68 12.62 8.87
C ALA A 36 8.71 13.91 9.70
N ASN A 37 8.64 15.04 8.99
CA ASN A 37 8.31 16.32 9.60
C ASN A 37 6.81 16.56 9.44
N VAL A 38 6.13 16.94 10.52
CA VAL A 38 4.67 17.06 10.53
C VAL A 38 4.22 18.40 11.10
N ARG A 39 3.30 19.04 10.41
CA ARG A 39 2.64 20.26 10.87
C ARG A 39 1.31 19.90 11.54
N ILE A 40 1.08 20.45 12.74
CA ILE A 40 -0.20 20.33 13.43
C ILE A 40 -1.13 21.46 12.96
N PRO A 41 -2.33 21.18 12.44
CA PRO A 41 -3.26 22.18 11.91
C PRO A 41 -4.06 22.89 13.01
N PHE A 42 -3.45 23.11 14.18
CA PHE A 42 -4.03 23.92 15.26
C PHE A 42 -3.31 25.27 15.37
N LYS A 43 -3.99 26.22 15.99
CA LYS A 43 -3.42 27.48 16.43
C LYS A 43 -3.50 27.56 17.94
N GLN A 44 -2.47 28.11 18.57
CA GLN A 44 -2.44 28.39 20.00
C GLN A 44 -2.43 29.90 20.21
N LYS A 45 -3.21 30.41 21.16
CA LYS A 45 -3.08 31.81 21.58
C LYS A 45 -1.90 31.94 22.53
N ASP A 46 -1.05 32.93 22.33
CA ASP A 46 0.01 33.26 23.26
C ASP A 46 -0.50 34.07 24.46
N GLY A 47 0.40 34.41 25.39
CA GLY A 47 0.06 35.18 26.59
C GLY A 47 -0.45 36.60 26.32
N SER A 48 -0.27 37.12 25.10
CA SER A 48 -0.76 38.41 24.63
C SER A 48 -2.10 38.29 23.89
N GLY A 49 -2.57 37.06 23.63
CA GLY A 49 -3.80 36.77 22.91
C GLY A 49 -3.64 36.58 21.40
N ASP A 50 -2.40 36.68 20.88
CA ASP A 50 -2.11 36.53 19.46
C ASP A 50 -2.09 35.05 19.06
N GLU A 51 -2.63 34.75 17.88
CA GLU A 51 -2.62 33.40 17.34
C GLU A 51 -1.23 33.03 16.81
N LYS A 52 -0.63 31.98 17.39
CA LYS A 52 0.59 31.33 16.89
C LYS A 52 0.28 29.97 16.30
N THR A 53 1.01 29.62 15.24
CA THR A 53 0.99 28.28 14.68
C THR A 53 1.65 27.30 15.63
N PHE A 54 1.17 26.06 15.64
CA PHE A 54 1.88 24.99 16.32
C PHE A 54 3.26 24.76 15.66
N PRO A 55 4.28 24.41 16.45
CA PRO A 55 5.60 24.08 15.92
C PRO A 55 5.53 22.84 15.02
N ILE A 56 6.45 22.76 14.06
CA ILE A 56 6.63 21.56 13.24
C ILE A 56 7.29 20.48 14.10
N LEU A 57 6.67 19.32 14.17
CA LEU A 57 7.26 18.13 14.77
C LEU A 57 8.30 17.58 13.81
N SER A 58 9.57 17.61 14.20
CA SER A 58 10.68 17.27 13.30
C SER A 58 11.16 15.85 13.55
N ASN A 59 11.45 15.12 12.47
CA ASN A 59 12.02 13.77 12.47
C ASN A 59 11.29 12.76 13.37
N ILE A 60 9.97 12.90 13.51
CA ILE A 60 9.17 11.94 14.28
C ILE A 60 9.05 10.62 13.50
N ARG A 61 8.98 9.51 14.22
CA ARG A 61 8.95 8.18 13.62
C ARG A 61 7.63 7.93 12.89
N VAL A 62 7.72 7.16 11.81
CA VAL A 62 6.57 6.68 11.04
C VAL A 62 6.28 5.23 11.41
N GLY A 63 5.10 5.01 11.99
CA GLY A 63 4.56 3.69 12.26
C GLY A 63 4.51 2.85 10.98
N THR A 64 5.00 1.63 11.11
CA THR A 64 5.04 0.63 10.05
C THR A 64 4.50 -0.65 10.63
N LEU A 65 3.63 -1.35 9.90
CA LEU A 65 3.16 -2.66 10.33
C LEU A 65 4.32 -3.64 10.14
N TRP A 66 4.93 -4.11 11.22
CA TRP A 66 5.96 -5.14 11.21
C TRP A 66 5.39 -6.48 11.68
N ALA A 67 5.69 -7.54 10.94
CA ALA A 67 5.30 -8.91 11.25
C ALA A 67 6.51 -9.85 11.03
N GLY A 68 7.48 -9.78 11.94
CA GLY A 68 8.77 -10.45 11.78
C GLY A 68 9.59 -9.80 10.66
N ASP A 69 10.02 -10.61 9.69
CA ASP A 69 10.83 -10.16 8.54
C ASP A 69 10.02 -9.41 7.48
N PHE A 70 8.69 -9.40 7.60
CA PHE A 70 7.79 -8.74 6.66
C PHE A 70 7.24 -7.45 7.24
N TYR A 71 6.98 -6.47 6.36
CA TYR A 71 6.39 -5.21 6.77
C TYR A 71 5.52 -4.57 5.69
N VAL A 72 4.54 -3.76 6.11
CA VAL A 72 3.79 -2.86 5.25
C VAL A 72 4.21 -1.43 5.58
N LYS A 73 5.03 -0.83 4.70
CA LYS A 73 5.47 0.56 4.84
C LYS A 73 4.54 1.53 4.13
N PRO A 74 4.21 2.68 4.73
CA PRO A 74 3.56 3.77 4.02
C PRO A 74 4.51 4.43 3.01
N ASP A 75 3.93 5.12 2.03
CA ASP A 75 4.64 5.98 1.07
C ASP A 75 4.06 7.40 1.10
N TYR A 76 4.23 8.07 2.24
CA TYR A 76 3.67 9.40 2.46
C TYR A 76 4.26 10.46 1.54
N LYS A 77 3.41 11.42 1.15
CA LYS A 77 3.76 12.63 0.39
C LYS A 77 3.44 13.88 1.21
N ARG A 78 4.09 14.99 0.85
CA ARG A 78 3.75 16.30 1.42
C ARG A 78 2.27 16.59 1.21
N GLY A 79 1.59 16.99 2.29
CA GLY A 79 0.16 17.27 2.30
C GLY A 79 -0.71 16.11 2.78
N ASP A 80 -0.18 14.90 2.90
CA ASP A 80 -0.97 13.77 3.41
C ASP A 80 -1.38 14.00 4.88
N ASN A 81 -2.64 13.67 5.19
CA ASN A 81 -3.18 13.75 6.54
C ASN A 81 -2.83 12.49 7.33
N VAL A 82 -2.36 12.69 8.56
CA VAL A 82 -1.87 11.61 9.43
C VAL A 82 -2.34 11.79 10.87
N TRP A 83 -2.53 10.69 11.58
CA TRP A 83 -2.78 10.69 13.01
C TRP A 83 -1.47 10.48 13.77
N ILE A 84 -1.17 11.38 14.69
CA ILE A 84 0.03 11.33 15.53
C ILE A 84 -0.40 10.94 16.94
N SER A 85 0.29 9.99 17.54
CA SER A 85 0.15 9.67 18.96
C SER A 85 1.41 10.08 19.72
N PHE A 86 1.22 10.55 20.94
CA PHE A 86 2.30 11.00 21.82
C PHE A 86 2.46 10.00 22.95
N SER A 87 3.71 9.69 23.27
CA SER A 87 4.04 8.95 24.47
C SER A 87 3.92 9.86 25.69
N THR A 88 3.48 9.26 26.80
CA THR A 88 3.48 9.93 28.11
C THR A 88 4.91 10.26 28.58
N HIS A 89 5.87 9.44 28.18
CA HIS A 89 7.27 9.53 28.59
C HIS A 89 8.19 9.67 27.37
N ASP A 90 9.39 10.19 27.59
CA ASP A 90 10.44 10.17 26.58
C ASP A 90 10.72 8.75 26.08
N THR A 91 10.64 8.55 24.76
CA THR A 91 10.84 7.25 24.11
C THR A 91 12.21 7.09 23.48
N SER A 92 13.07 8.11 23.53
CA SER A 92 14.35 8.16 22.82
C SER A 92 15.26 6.97 23.16
N ASP A 93 15.39 6.65 24.44
CA ASP A 93 16.19 5.52 24.93
C ASP A 93 15.50 4.18 24.66
N ALA A 94 14.19 4.09 24.91
CA ALA A 94 13.41 2.88 24.71
C ALA A 94 13.45 2.41 23.24
N ILE A 95 13.39 3.34 22.30
CA ILE A 95 13.52 3.07 20.86
C ILE A 95 14.92 2.54 20.51
N ARG A 96 15.95 2.97 21.24
CA ARG A 96 17.32 2.46 21.12
C ARG A 96 17.53 1.10 21.80
N GLY A 97 16.50 0.55 22.46
CA GLY A 97 16.60 -0.67 23.27
C GLY A 97 17.30 -0.46 24.61
N VAL A 98 17.44 0.80 25.06
CA VAL A 98 18.05 1.15 26.33
C VAL A 98 16.94 1.30 27.38
N SER A 99 17.05 0.57 28.49
CA SER A 99 16.18 0.78 29.65
C SER A 99 16.73 1.95 30.48
N SER A 100 15.92 3.00 30.64
CA SER A 100 16.27 4.15 31.47
C SER A 100 15.16 4.48 32.46
N VAL A 101 15.51 5.22 33.51
CA VAL A 101 14.53 5.75 34.45
C VAL A 101 13.66 6.75 33.71
N VAL A 102 12.35 6.63 33.89
CA VAL A 102 11.37 7.52 33.27
C VAL A 102 11.65 8.96 33.67
N SER A 103 11.83 9.84 32.68
CA SER A 103 11.94 11.28 32.92
C SER A 103 10.63 11.83 33.48
N GLU A 104 10.71 12.69 34.50
CA GLU A 104 9.55 13.42 35.03
C GLU A 104 9.02 14.48 34.05
N SER A 105 9.75 14.76 32.97
CA SER A 105 9.28 15.62 31.87
C SER A 105 8.20 14.88 31.08
N LEU A 106 6.96 15.04 31.51
CA LEU A 106 5.79 14.54 30.81
C LEU A 106 5.57 15.33 29.50
N PHE A 107 5.40 14.61 28.39
CA PHE A 107 4.97 15.15 27.08
C PHE A 107 5.99 16.03 26.34
N ASP A 108 7.12 15.46 25.92
CA ASP A 108 7.90 16.07 24.84
C ASP A 108 7.20 15.82 23.49
N LEU A 109 6.99 16.89 22.72
CA LEU A 109 6.44 16.81 21.35
C LEU A 109 7.30 15.94 20.42
N GLN A 110 8.57 15.72 20.76
CA GLN A 110 9.45 14.79 20.02
C GLN A 110 9.16 13.32 20.31
N SER A 111 8.52 13.01 21.44
CA SER A 111 8.12 11.64 21.81
C SER A 111 6.81 11.25 21.13
N ALA A 112 6.78 11.38 19.81
CA ALA A 112 5.62 11.21 18.96
C ALA A 112 5.88 10.19 17.85
N CYS A 113 4.81 9.52 17.42
CA CYS A 113 4.84 8.58 16.32
C CYS A 113 3.60 8.81 15.44
N ILE A 114 3.81 8.82 14.12
CA ILE A 114 2.71 8.74 13.16
C ILE A 114 2.17 7.32 13.18
N VAL A 115 0.88 7.14 13.48
CA VAL A 115 0.27 5.82 13.59
C VAL A 115 -0.34 5.38 12.26
N CYS A 116 -1.03 6.28 11.57
CA CYS A 116 -1.67 5.98 10.29
C CYS A 116 -1.94 7.25 9.48
N GLY A 117 -2.14 7.08 8.17
CA GLY A 117 -2.71 8.10 7.30
C GLY A 117 -4.23 7.98 7.23
N TYR A 118 -4.91 9.08 6.94
CA TYR A 118 -6.36 9.08 6.74
C TYR A 118 -6.78 10.07 5.65
N LYS A 119 -7.98 9.88 5.09
CA LYS A 119 -8.59 10.81 4.14
C LYS A 119 -9.34 11.90 4.90
N SER A 120 -9.13 13.15 4.51
CA SER A 120 -9.94 14.27 5.03
C SER A 120 -11.34 14.23 4.42
N ASP A 121 -12.30 14.94 5.03
CA ASP A 121 -13.68 15.03 4.50
C ASP A 121 -13.76 15.63 3.09
N ALA A 122 -12.74 16.39 2.68
CA ALA A 122 -12.63 16.96 1.34
C ALA A 122 -12.16 15.93 0.29
N GLU A 123 -11.60 14.81 0.72
CA GLU A 123 -11.07 13.78 -0.16
C GLU A 123 -12.02 12.59 -0.24
N ALA A 124 -12.46 12.28 -1.46
CA ALA A 124 -13.25 11.07 -1.68
C ALA A 124 -12.44 9.82 -1.29
N PRO A 125 -13.09 8.80 -0.69
CA PRO A 125 -12.50 7.47 -0.57
C PRO A 125 -12.07 6.91 -1.93
N ALA A 126 -11.18 5.92 -1.91
CA ALA A 126 -10.82 5.19 -3.13
C ALA A 126 -12.09 4.61 -3.81
N LEU A 127 -12.09 4.52 -5.15
CA LEU A 127 -13.22 4.01 -5.93
C LEU A 127 -13.62 2.56 -5.56
N THR A 128 -12.71 1.83 -4.92
CA THR A 128 -12.88 0.45 -4.49
C THR A 128 -13.27 0.30 -3.02
N SER A 129 -13.45 1.41 -2.28
CA SER A 129 -13.71 1.41 -0.83
C SER A 129 -15.01 0.70 -0.43
N ASN A 130 -15.98 0.58 -1.33
CA ASN A 130 -17.25 -0.10 -1.08
C ASN A 130 -17.22 -1.62 -1.35
N ARG A 131 -16.08 -2.17 -1.77
CA ARG A 131 -15.94 -3.60 -2.07
C ARG A 131 -15.80 -4.42 -0.78
N SER A 132 -16.28 -5.66 -0.81
CA SER A 132 -16.13 -6.62 0.30
C SER A 132 -14.70 -7.15 0.44
N GLY A 133 -14.37 -7.63 1.64
CA GLY A 133 -13.11 -8.32 1.90
C GLY A 133 -11.95 -7.38 2.24
N LEU A 134 -10.73 -7.94 2.26
CA LEU A 134 -9.50 -7.19 2.52
C LEU A 134 -8.98 -6.61 1.20
N LEU A 135 -8.73 -5.30 1.16
CA LEU A 135 -8.23 -4.61 -0.02
C LEU A 135 -6.94 -3.84 0.31
N ILE A 136 -5.90 -4.07 -0.51
CA ILE A 136 -4.65 -3.32 -0.50
C ILE A 136 -4.52 -2.68 -1.87
N GLY A 137 -4.52 -1.36 -1.96
CA GLY A 137 -4.50 -0.68 -3.26
C GLY A 137 -4.07 0.77 -3.19
N ASP A 138 -3.92 1.39 -4.36
CA ASP A 138 -3.61 2.81 -4.44
C ASP A 138 -4.79 3.68 -3.97
N LYS A 139 -4.48 4.94 -3.62
CA LYS A 139 -5.44 5.89 -3.04
C LYS A 139 -6.64 6.22 -3.93
N GLU A 140 -6.54 6.03 -5.24
CA GLU A 140 -7.61 6.24 -6.22
C GLU A 140 -8.40 4.94 -6.48
N GLY A 141 -7.80 3.79 -6.16
CA GLY A 141 -8.40 2.46 -6.36
C GLY A 141 -8.24 1.91 -7.78
N LYS A 142 -7.24 2.39 -8.54
CA LYS A 142 -7.00 1.93 -9.92
C LYS A 142 -6.24 0.60 -9.98
N SER A 143 -5.37 0.37 -8.99
CA SER A 143 -4.50 -0.78 -8.82
C SER A 143 -4.67 -1.31 -7.39
N PHE A 144 -4.94 -2.60 -7.25
CA PHE A 144 -5.18 -3.24 -5.95
C PHE A 144 -5.03 -4.76 -6.00
N ILE A 145 -4.87 -5.33 -4.80
CA ILE A 145 -5.04 -6.74 -4.47
C ILE A 145 -6.23 -6.83 -3.51
N GLN A 146 -7.21 -7.68 -3.83
CA GLN A 146 -8.40 -7.90 -3.01
C GLN A 146 -8.52 -9.39 -2.67
N PHE A 147 -8.65 -9.68 -1.39
CA PHE A 147 -9.04 -10.99 -0.87
C PHE A 147 -10.51 -10.94 -0.48
N ASP A 148 -11.33 -11.74 -1.15
CA ASP A 148 -12.75 -11.94 -0.87
C ASP A 148 -12.98 -13.43 -0.62
N ASN A 149 -14.13 -13.82 -0.03
CA ASN A 149 -14.37 -15.17 0.52
C ASN A 149 -13.76 -16.32 -0.30
N ASP A 150 -14.05 -16.35 -1.61
CA ASP A 150 -13.60 -17.42 -2.51
C ASP A 150 -12.72 -16.91 -3.66
N THR A 151 -12.37 -15.62 -3.69
CA THR A 151 -11.65 -15.03 -4.83
C THR A 151 -10.54 -14.08 -4.41
N ILE A 152 -9.40 -14.19 -5.09
CA ILE A 152 -8.33 -13.19 -5.05
C ILE A 152 -8.36 -12.43 -6.37
N LYS A 153 -8.50 -11.11 -6.31
CA LYS A 153 -8.49 -10.23 -7.48
C LYS A 153 -7.26 -9.35 -7.44
N ILE A 154 -6.51 -9.33 -8.54
CA ILE A 154 -5.36 -8.44 -8.73
C ILE A 154 -5.64 -7.60 -9.96
N GLN A 155 -5.63 -6.29 -9.81
CA GLN A 155 -5.85 -5.33 -10.89
C GLN A 155 -4.70 -4.31 -10.89
N GLY A 156 -4.15 -4.04 -12.07
CA GLY A 156 -3.17 -2.97 -12.31
C GLY A 156 -3.61 -2.08 -13.48
N GLY A 157 -3.24 -0.79 -13.44
CA GLY A 157 -3.65 0.18 -14.46
C GLY A 157 -2.84 0.14 -15.78
N LEU A 158 -1.61 -0.39 -15.75
CA LEU A 158 -0.73 -0.57 -16.91
C LEU A 158 -0.02 -1.91 -16.76
N ILE A 159 -0.04 -2.72 -17.82
CA ILE A 159 0.79 -3.93 -17.90
C ILE A 159 2.21 -3.45 -18.16
N ASP A 160 3.09 -3.55 -17.17
CA ASP A 160 4.52 -3.40 -17.41
C ASP A 160 4.98 -4.61 -18.23
N LEU A 161 5.22 -4.39 -19.53
CA LEU A 161 5.67 -5.43 -20.47
C LEU A 161 7.17 -5.73 -20.33
N THR A 162 7.88 -5.05 -19.43
CA THR A 162 9.31 -5.32 -19.17
C THR A 162 9.53 -6.52 -18.24
N GLU A 163 8.51 -6.90 -17.49
CA GLU A 163 8.49 -8.12 -16.67
C GLU A 163 7.43 -9.10 -17.20
N SER A 164 7.64 -10.40 -16.97
CA SER A 164 6.71 -11.43 -17.44
C SER A 164 5.35 -11.26 -16.74
N ALA A 165 4.43 -10.56 -17.40
CA ALA A 165 3.07 -10.39 -16.92
C ALA A 165 2.38 -11.76 -16.78
N VAL A 166 1.62 -11.91 -15.70
CA VAL A 166 0.80 -13.10 -15.42
C VAL A 166 -0.36 -13.16 -16.43
N LEU A 167 -0.05 -13.63 -17.64
CA LEU A 167 -1.03 -14.20 -18.56
C LEU A 167 -1.50 -15.49 -17.89
N GLY A 168 -2.53 -15.39 -17.03
CA GLY A 168 -2.93 -16.48 -16.15
C GLY A 168 -3.06 -17.84 -16.86
N ASP A 169 -2.87 -18.92 -16.10
CA ASP A 169 -2.82 -20.31 -16.61
C ASP A 169 -4.00 -20.66 -17.52
N THR A 170 -5.20 -20.13 -17.26
CA THR A 170 -6.39 -20.35 -18.09
C THR A 170 -6.26 -19.76 -19.50
N LEU A 171 -5.67 -18.57 -19.66
CA LEU A 171 -5.47 -17.94 -20.97
C LEU A 171 -4.34 -18.66 -21.73
N ALA A 172 -3.26 -19.01 -21.04
CA ALA A 172 -2.18 -19.80 -21.61
C ALA A 172 -2.67 -21.20 -22.05
N GLN A 173 -3.48 -21.87 -21.24
CA GLN A 173 -4.12 -23.15 -21.59
C GLN A 173 -5.09 -23.02 -22.77
N LEU A 174 -5.90 -21.96 -22.82
CA LEU A 174 -6.79 -21.70 -23.96
C LEU A 174 -6.00 -21.50 -25.26
N ILE A 175 -4.92 -20.70 -25.23
CA ILE A 175 -4.06 -20.50 -26.40
C ILE A 175 -3.39 -21.81 -26.81
N LYS A 176 -2.92 -22.62 -25.85
CA LYS A 176 -2.36 -23.95 -26.12
C LYS A 176 -3.38 -24.87 -26.77
N LEU A 177 -4.61 -24.94 -26.25
CA LEU A 177 -5.70 -25.73 -26.81
C LEU A 177 -6.03 -25.31 -28.25
N ILE A 178 -6.09 -24.00 -28.53
CA ILE A 178 -6.32 -23.47 -29.88
C ILE A 178 -5.16 -23.88 -30.81
N LEU A 179 -3.91 -23.71 -30.37
CA LEU A 179 -2.73 -24.11 -31.16
C LEU A 179 -2.69 -25.61 -31.43
N ASP A 180 -3.02 -26.44 -30.42
CA ASP A 180 -3.11 -27.90 -30.56
C ASP A 180 -4.17 -28.30 -31.58
N VAL A 181 -5.34 -27.63 -31.59
CA VAL A 181 -6.36 -27.84 -32.62
C VAL A 181 -5.82 -27.52 -34.01
N PHE A 182 -5.11 -26.41 -34.20
CA PHE A 182 -4.55 -26.06 -35.51
C PHE A 182 -3.45 -27.02 -35.97
N ILE A 183 -2.55 -27.44 -35.07
CA ILE A 183 -1.46 -28.35 -35.40
C ILE A 183 -2.00 -29.74 -35.73
N ASN A 184 -2.92 -30.27 -34.91
CA ASN A 184 -3.44 -31.63 -35.08
C ASN A 184 -4.38 -31.75 -36.29
N ASN A 185 -5.02 -30.65 -36.71
CA ASN A 185 -5.87 -30.60 -37.89
C ASN A 185 -5.16 -29.97 -39.10
N ALA A 186 -3.84 -29.76 -39.03
CA ALA A 186 -3.05 -29.10 -40.08
C ALA A 186 -3.27 -29.76 -41.46
N ALA A 187 -3.37 -31.09 -41.51
CA ALA A 187 -3.60 -31.87 -42.72
C ALA A 187 -5.04 -31.79 -43.27
N SER A 188 -5.97 -31.19 -42.52
CA SER A 188 -7.38 -31.05 -42.86
C SER A 188 -7.78 -29.64 -43.29
N PHE A 189 -6.91 -28.65 -43.12
CA PHE A 189 -7.13 -27.29 -43.63
C PHE A 189 -6.87 -27.26 -45.14
N THR A 190 -7.88 -27.62 -45.91
CA THR A 190 -7.81 -27.67 -47.37
C THR A 190 -8.02 -26.26 -47.94
N THR A 191 -6.99 -25.65 -48.53
CA THR A 191 -7.23 -24.72 -49.65
C THR A 191 -7.31 -25.58 -50.91
N ASN A 192 -8.52 -25.92 -51.36
CA ASN A 192 -8.75 -26.63 -52.64
C ASN A 192 -7.93 -25.98 -53.78
N THR A 193 -7.39 -26.71 -54.77
CA THR A 193 -8.18 -27.11 -55.96
C THR A 193 -7.62 -28.27 -56.82
N ILE A 194 -6.60 -29.06 -56.41
CA ILE A 194 -6.07 -30.13 -57.28
C ILE A 194 -6.51 -31.52 -56.81
N PRO A 195 -7.24 -32.31 -57.63
CA PRO A 195 -7.51 -33.72 -57.33
C PRO A 195 -6.17 -34.47 -57.25
N SER A 196 -5.95 -35.22 -56.17
CA SER A 196 -4.80 -36.11 -55.86
C SER A 196 -3.62 -35.60 -55.02
N SER A 197 -3.69 -34.41 -54.39
CA SER A 197 -2.68 -34.00 -53.39
C SER A 197 -3.32 -33.73 -52.01
N PRO A 198 -2.80 -34.29 -50.90
CA PRO A 198 -3.32 -33.97 -49.57
C PRO A 198 -3.10 -32.48 -49.28
N ALA A 199 -4.19 -31.72 -49.18
CA ALA A 199 -4.14 -30.30 -48.87
C ALA A 199 -4.01 -30.10 -47.34
N GLY A 200 -2.78 -29.88 -46.88
CA GLY A 200 -2.47 -29.51 -45.51
C GLY A 200 -1.84 -28.11 -45.41
N LEU A 201 -1.81 -27.56 -44.20
CA LEU A 201 -1.04 -26.35 -43.88
C LEU A 201 0.40 -26.51 -44.35
N ALA A 202 0.96 -25.45 -44.95
CA ALA A 202 2.35 -25.47 -45.39
C ALA A 202 3.29 -25.81 -44.21
N PRO A 203 4.37 -26.58 -44.43
CA PRO A 203 5.32 -26.93 -43.37
C PRO A 203 5.86 -25.73 -42.58
N SER A 204 6.01 -24.57 -43.24
CA SER A 204 6.39 -23.31 -42.60
C SER A 204 5.37 -22.81 -41.57
N VAL A 205 4.07 -22.95 -41.86
CA VAL A 205 2.98 -22.58 -40.94
C VAL A 205 2.96 -23.54 -39.75
N VAL A 206 3.10 -24.84 -39.98
CA VAL A 206 3.19 -25.84 -38.90
C VAL A 206 4.40 -25.58 -38.00
N SER A 207 5.55 -25.23 -38.59
CA SER A 207 6.75 -24.85 -37.82
C SER A 207 6.52 -23.61 -36.96
N GLN A 208 5.83 -22.58 -37.48
CA GLN A 208 5.50 -21.38 -36.71
C GLN A 208 4.52 -21.67 -35.56
N LEU A 209 3.51 -22.52 -35.81
CA LEU A 209 2.57 -22.95 -34.77
C LEU A 209 3.27 -23.73 -33.65
N ASN A 210 4.20 -24.61 -34.00
CA ASN A 210 5.01 -25.33 -33.00
C ASN A 210 5.90 -24.39 -32.18
N LEU A 211 6.49 -23.35 -32.80
CA LEU A 211 7.25 -22.33 -32.08
C LEU A 211 6.36 -21.56 -31.09
N ARG A 212 5.17 -21.10 -31.53
CA ARG A 212 4.21 -20.43 -30.64
C ARG A 212 3.72 -21.34 -29.52
N LYS A 213 3.52 -22.64 -29.79
CA LYS A 213 3.16 -23.62 -28.76
C LYS A 213 4.28 -23.77 -27.71
N ALA A 214 5.53 -23.82 -28.14
CA ALA A 214 6.68 -23.88 -27.24
C ALA A 214 6.80 -22.61 -26.37
N GLU A 215 6.53 -21.42 -26.93
CA GLU A 215 6.47 -20.16 -26.17
C GLU A 215 5.38 -20.21 -25.08
N VAL A 216 4.20 -20.76 -25.40
CA VAL A 216 3.10 -20.93 -24.41
C VAL A 216 3.44 -21.98 -23.36
N ASP A 217 4.09 -23.08 -23.73
CA ASP A 217 4.58 -24.09 -22.79
C ASP A 217 5.66 -23.52 -21.85
N GLN A 218 6.50 -22.60 -22.34
CA GLN A 218 7.46 -21.87 -21.53
C GLN A 218 6.76 -20.93 -20.54
N ILE A 219 5.69 -20.23 -20.95
CA ILE A 219 4.87 -19.41 -20.05
C ILE A 219 4.21 -20.27 -18.96
N LEU A 220 3.65 -21.43 -19.31
CA LEU A 220 3.04 -22.38 -18.35
C LEU A 220 4.05 -23.01 -17.38
N SER A 221 5.28 -23.26 -17.84
CA SER A 221 6.34 -23.86 -17.02
C SER A 221 7.07 -22.85 -16.13
N ASN A 222 7.07 -21.57 -16.50
CA ASN A 222 7.42 -20.44 -15.65
C ASN A 222 6.31 -20.17 -14.63
N LYS A 223 5.90 -21.20 -13.88
CA LYS A 223 5.10 -21.05 -12.66
C LYS A 223 5.67 -19.88 -11.89
N VAL A 224 4.79 -18.97 -11.46
CA VAL A 224 5.12 -17.95 -10.47
C VAL A 224 5.98 -18.64 -9.41
N LYS A 225 7.28 -18.30 -9.36
CA LYS A 225 8.10 -18.64 -8.21
C LYS A 225 7.57 -17.73 -7.11
N ILE A 226 6.52 -18.18 -6.45
CA ILE A 226 6.18 -17.74 -5.11
C ILE A 226 7.35 -18.27 -4.28
N GLY A 227 8.38 -17.42 -4.15
CA GLY A 227 9.45 -17.62 -3.19
C GLY A 227 8.91 -17.54 -1.78
#